data_AF-A0A9E3WQS1-F1
#
_entry.id   AF-A0A9E3WQS1-F1
#
_cell.length_a   1.000
_cell.length_b   1.000
_cell.length_c   1.000
_cell.angle_alpha   90.00
_cell.angle_beta   90.00
_cell.angle_gamma   90.00
#
_symmetry.space_group_name_H-M   'P 1'
#
loop_
_entity.id
_entity.type
_entity.pdbx_description
1 polymer ?
#
loop_
_entity_poly.entity_id
_entity_poly.type
_entity_poly.pdbx_seq_one_letter_code
_entity_poly.pdbx_strand_id
1 'polypeptide(L)'
;INVTGGTMLVNYAGNGFGIGDGSLGTLDVSGGTLTVANPDVFYIGFNNNGNGVVTVHNTGVIDLGVDVVRFHHQPTASGTLNLGDGAVGGELTTGGIVRNNVPTSGTSTVNFNGGTLRAGQTNATFLQGLTLAQVRNAGANIDTNGFDITINQALLHSTLGGDAAVDGGLTKIGAGTLTLGGAGANSYTGTTTVAAGTLALNKTAGVNAIAGDGNTGTFDVLVTGGTLRHDSNEQIADSASVNMSSGAWNLNGQTETVWAFTNSGGDFTTGVGGTLIGLGNTMTWSGGTNTINADGTVMDQHFDISGGVNVVQGLAGPPVGTTSGGTLHVQSGGIGLEFTGAGTPNITLNGDATSPGRILLDGDLSVAAGYTGAGASITSGAGALQGTIDLSGGSRNFIINDSGAATIDLDVSAVIANGSVNKTGLGTMRVTADNTYAGSTTVNAGVFNLAGGSLQNNIVNVAGGTFQHDAGLNNGTEPTAGTHLTVAGGAAYNLAGGELTFGDTAANTQATGPGTSSTMQIDGAFNFTGGTLSNVSIINQSTFTQAGGDFVIGVDGGLDVNDAALVRAL
;
A
#
# COMPACT_ATOMS: atom_id res chain seq x y z
N ILE A 1 15.72 -48.59 4.61
CA ILE A 1 17.10 -48.10 4.35
C ILE A 1 17.29 -46.88 5.20
N ASN A 2 18.35 -46.81 6.01
CA ASN A 2 18.66 -45.65 6.84
C ASN A 2 20.00 -45.07 6.39
N VAL A 3 19.99 -43.82 5.93
CA VAL A 3 21.19 -43.06 5.57
C VAL A 3 21.39 -42.01 6.66
N THR A 4 22.42 -42.21 7.48
CA THR A 4 22.72 -41.35 8.64
C THR A 4 24.00 -40.53 8.45
N GLY A 5 24.73 -40.74 7.35
CA GLY A 5 25.98 -40.07 7.02
C GLY A 5 26.61 -40.65 5.74
N GLY A 6 27.65 -39.97 5.23
CA GLY A 6 28.36 -40.37 4.01
C GLY A 6 27.54 -40.16 2.74
N THR A 7 27.94 -40.81 1.64
CA THR A 7 27.22 -40.77 0.36
C THR A 7 26.75 -42.17 -0.01
N MET A 8 25.45 -42.33 -0.25
CA MET A 8 24.86 -43.51 -0.85
C MET A 8 24.57 -43.22 -2.32
N LEU A 9 25.29 -43.88 -3.22
CA LEU A 9 25.03 -43.84 -4.65
C LEU A 9 24.24 -45.09 -5.05
N VAL A 10 23.01 -44.90 -5.52
CA VAL A 10 22.22 -45.96 -6.14
C VAL A 10 22.38 -45.85 -7.65
N ASN A 11 23.16 -46.75 -8.25
CA ASN A 11 23.33 -46.82 -9.69
C ASN A 11 22.55 -48.02 -10.23
N TYR A 12 21.43 -47.77 -10.89
CA TYR A 12 20.53 -48.82 -11.38
C TYR A 12 20.18 -48.56 -12.85
N ALA A 13 20.30 -49.59 -13.70
CA ALA A 13 20.09 -49.50 -15.14
C ALA A 13 18.71 -50.02 -15.59
N GLY A 14 17.64 -49.70 -14.84
CA GLY A 14 16.28 -50.17 -15.14
C GLY A 14 15.21 -49.09 -14.98
N ASN A 15 13.92 -49.48 -15.00
CA ASN A 15 12.75 -48.59 -15.05
C ASN A 15 12.46 -47.83 -13.73
N GLY A 16 13.47 -47.21 -13.10
CA GLY A 16 13.32 -46.44 -11.86
C GLY A 16 13.80 -47.16 -10.61
N PHE A 17 14.01 -46.38 -9.54
CA PHE A 17 14.27 -46.87 -8.17
C PHE A 17 13.02 -46.65 -7.32
N GLY A 18 12.53 -47.69 -6.64
CA GLY A 18 11.24 -47.63 -5.93
C GLY A 18 11.32 -48.06 -4.47
N ILE A 19 10.56 -47.39 -3.62
CA ILE A 19 10.37 -47.74 -2.21
C ILE A 19 8.97 -48.35 -1.99
N GLY A 20 8.94 -49.55 -1.39
CA GLY A 20 7.73 -50.29 -1.05
C GLY A 20 7.20 -51.15 -2.19
N ASP A 21 7.70 -52.37 -2.33
CA ASP A 21 7.23 -53.39 -3.30
C ASP A 21 6.56 -54.55 -2.55
N GLY A 22 5.27 -54.80 -2.78
CA GLY A 22 4.49 -55.88 -2.16
C GLY A 22 4.18 -55.71 -0.66
N SER A 23 4.89 -54.82 0.03
CA SER A 23 4.79 -54.58 1.47
C SER A 23 5.26 -53.15 1.82
N LEU A 24 5.35 -52.83 3.11
CA LEU A 24 5.89 -51.55 3.58
C LEU A 24 7.41 -51.48 3.35
N GLY A 25 7.85 -50.51 2.54
CA GLY A 25 9.24 -50.11 2.41
C GLY A 25 9.47 -48.75 3.05
N THR A 26 10.57 -48.60 3.80
CA THR A 26 10.97 -47.33 4.40
C THR A 26 12.35 -46.90 3.91
N LEU A 27 12.49 -45.63 3.57
CA LEU A 27 13.75 -44.94 3.37
C LEU A 27 13.79 -43.74 4.30
N ASP A 28 14.79 -43.70 5.16
CA ASP A 28 15.00 -42.64 6.13
C ASP A 28 16.39 -42.03 5.90
N VAL A 29 16.44 -40.74 5.58
CA VAL A 29 17.66 -40.00 5.29
C VAL A 29 17.78 -38.87 6.31
N SER A 30 18.50 -39.14 7.39
CA SER A 30 18.71 -38.22 8.53
C SER A 30 20.06 -37.51 8.50
N GLY A 31 20.98 -37.99 7.67
CA GLY A 31 22.29 -37.39 7.45
C GLY A 31 22.94 -37.92 6.18
N GLY A 32 23.99 -37.25 5.71
CA GLY A 32 24.65 -37.62 4.46
C GLY A 32 23.79 -37.36 3.23
N THR A 33 24.22 -37.92 2.10
CA THR A 33 23.57 -37.69 0.79
C THR A 33 23.20 -39.02 0.14
N LEU A 34 21.94 -39.16 -0.24
CA LEU A 34 21.49 -40.19 -1.18
C LEU A 34 21.41 -39.56 -2.57
N THR A 35 22.14 -40.14 -3.52
CA THR A 35 22.02 -39.81 -4.95
C THR A 35 21.56 -41.05 -5.68
N VAL A 36 20.61 -40.89 -6.60
CA VAL A 36 20.13 -41.96 -7.45
C VAL A 36 20.56 -41.65 -8.88
N ALA A 37 21.53 -42.40 -9.39
CA ALA A 37 22.05 -42.24 -10.74
C ALA A 37 21.40 -43.26 -11.70
N ASN A 38 20.99 -42.78 -12.88
CA ASN A 38 20.37 -43.55 -13.97
C ASN A 38 18.90 -44.02 -13.83
N PRO A 39 18.01 -43.42 -13.01
CA PRO A 39 16.58 -43.56 -13.26
C PRO A 39 15.90 -42.25 -13.68
N ASP A 40 15.12 -42.28 -14.76
CA ASP A 40 14.22 -41.17 -15.13
C ASP A 40 13.18 -40.84 -14.01
N VAL A 41 13.01 -41.73 -13.02
CA VAL A 41 11.95 -41.68 -12.00
C VAL A 41 12.35 -42.33 -10.66
N PHE A 42 12.11 -41.62 -9.55
CA PHE A 42 12.15 -42.15 -8.18
C PHE A 42 10.72 -42.46 -7.69
N TYR A 43 10.39 -43.72 -7.43
CA TYR A 43 9.04 -44.15 -7.05
C TYR A 43 8.84 -44.26 -5.54
N ILE A 44 7.69 -43.77 -5.05
CA ILE A 44 7.22 -43.99 -3.67
C ILE A 44 5.87 -44.70 -3.73
N GLY A 45 5.81 -45.90 -3.15
CA GLY A 45 4.72 -46.84 -3.37
C GLY A 45 4.92 -47.53 -4.71
N PHE A 46 5.66 -48.63 -4.70
CA PHE A 46 6.07 -49.35 -5.91
C PHE A 46 5.16 -50.56 -6.20
N ASN A 47 5.65 -51.55 -6.93
CA ASN A 47 4.87 -52.69 -7.44
C ASN A 47 4.07 -53.46 -6.37
N ASN A 48 3.15 -54.31 -6.84
CA ASN A 48 2.44 -55.31 -6.02
C ASN A 48 1.68 -54.72 -4.82
N ASN A 49 1.11 -53.51 -4.95
CA ASN A 49 0.37 -52.82 -3.87
C ASN A 49 1.26 -52.41 -2.69
N GLY A 50 2.57 -52.24 -2.90
CA GLY A 50 3.47 -51.86 -1.83
C GLY A 50 3.23 -50.44 -1.30
N ASN A 51 3.56 -50.24 -0.02
CA ASN A 51 3.48 -48.94 0.64
C ASN A 51 4.90 -48.38 0.80
N GLY A 52 5.18 -47.23 0.20
CA GLY A 52 6.48 -46.57 0.32
C GLY A 52 6.43 -45.40 1.31
N VAL A 53 7.37 -45.35 2.24
CA VAL A 53 7.57 -44.17 3.10
C VAL A 53 8.99 -43.69 2.93
N VAL A 54 9.12 -42.42 2.52
CA VAL A 54 10.41 -41.74 2.43
C VAL A 54 10.41 -40.56 3.38
N THR A 55 11.42 -40.45 4.22
CA THR A 55 11.62 -39.32 5.12
C THR A 55 13.02 -38.75 4.89
N VAL A 56 13.10 -37.44 4.71
CA VAL A 56 14.38 -36.71 4.67
C VAL A 56 14.33 -35.59 5.70
N HIS A 57 15.25 -35.59 6.64
CA HIS A 57 15.21 -34.70 7.81
C HIS A 57 16.62 -34.46 8.37
N ASN A 58 16.73 -33.63 9.41
CA ASN A 58 18.01 -33.25 10.01
C ASN A 58 19.00 -32.67 8.99
N THR A 59 20.12 -33.35 8.71
CA THR A 59 21.11 -32.90 7.71
C THR A 59 21.11 -33.79 6.48
N GLY A 60 20.11 -34.68 6.37
CA GLY A 60 19.97 -35.59 5.26
C GLY A 60 19.63 -34.88 3.97
N VAL A 61 20.25 -35.34 2.87
CA VAL A 61 20.00 -34.84 1.53
C VAL A 61 19.62 -36.00 0.62
N ILE A 62 18.52 -35.85 -0.11
CA ILE A 62 18.21 -36.68 -1.28
C ILE A 62 18.40 -35.79 -2.51
N ASP A 63 19.37 -36.11 -3.35
CA ASP A 63 19.65 -35.37 -4.58
C ASP A 63 19.29 -36.24 -5.80
N LEU A 64 18.19 -35.89 -6.45
CA LEU A 64 17.71 -36.51 -7.68
C LEU A 64 18.03 -35.64 -8.91
N GLY A 65 18.66 -34.48 -8.74
CA GLY A 65 18.85 -33.51 -9.82
C GLY A 65 17.54 -33.22 -10.57
N VAL A 66 17.50 -33.59 -11.85
CA VAL A 66 16.35 -33.37 -12.74
C VAL A 66 15.31 -34.49 -12.72
N ASP A 67 15.57 -35.60 -12.03
CA ASP A 67 14.67 -36.75 -12.01
C ASP A 67 13.42 -36.46 -11.17
N VAL A 68 12.32 -37.13 -11.48
CA VAL A 68 11.01 -36.86 -10.86
C VAL A 68 10.68 -37.88 -9.77
N VAL A 69 10.21 -37.41 -8.62
CA VAL A 69 9.52 -38.25 -7.64
C VAL A 69 8.11 -38.56 -8.15
N ARG A 70 7.81 -39.84 -8.27
CA ARG A 70 6.51 -40.31 -8.78
C ARG A 70 5.85 -41.22 -7.77
N PHE A 71 4.63 -40.86 -7.38
CA PHE A 71 3.81 -41.74 -6.58
C PHE A 71 3.14 -42.81 -7.44
N HIS A 72 3.20 -44.04 -6.92
CA HIS A 72 2.51 -45.24 -7.41
C HIS A 72 2.94 -45.70 -8.80
N HIS A 73 3.49 -46.90 -8.90
CA HIS A 73 3.65 -47.57 -10.21
C HIS A 73 2.38 -48.33 -10.63
N GLN A 74 1.47 -48.65 -9.70
CA GLN A 74 0.26 -49.48 -9.91
C GLN A 74 -0.97 -48.92 -9.16
N PRO A 75 -2.22 -49.28 -9.54
CA PRO A 75 -3.47 -48.67 -9.04
C PRO A 75 -3.68 -48.58 -7.51
N THR A 76 -3.08 -49.47 -6.74
CA THR A 76 -3.37 -49.67 -5.31
C THR A 76 -2.17 -49.40 -4.40
N ALA A 77 -0.99 -49.12 -4.96
CA ALA A 77 0.20 -48.76 -4.20
C ALA A 77 -0.01 -47.44 -3.47
N SER A 78 0.56 -47.26 -2.29
CA SER A 78 0.48 -46.01 -1.52
C SER A 78 1.85 -45.47 -1.23
N GLY A 79 1.99 -44.15 -1.13
CA GLY A 79 3.27 -43.52 -0.92
C GLY A 79 3.15 -42.27 -0.05
N THR A 80 4.09 -42.14 0.88
CA THR A 80 4.25 -40.97 1.75
C THR A 80 5.67 -40.44 1.63
N LEU A 81 5.79 -39.15 1.32
CA LEU A 81 7.03 -38.40 1.38
C LEU A 81 6.95 -37.41 2.55
N ASN A 82 7.88 -37.48 3.49
CA ASN A 82 8.02 -36.57 4.61
C ASN A 82 9.25 -35.70 4.39
N LEU A 83 9.04 -34.39 4.29
CA LEU A 83 10.07 -33.37 4.21
C LEU A 83 10.23 -32.72 5.58
N GLY A 84 11.19 -33.22 6.35
CA GLY A 84 11.42 -32.85 7.75
C GLY A 84 10.64 -33.72 8.74
N ASP A 85 11.07 -33.63 10.00
CA ASP A 85 10.47 -34.32 11.16
C ASP A 85 9.81 -33.36 12.17
N GLY A 86 9.79 -32.05 11.85
CA GLY A 86 9.24 -31.00 12.72
C GLY A 86 10.25 -30.36 13.67
N ALA A 87 11.46 -30.92 13.81
CA ALA A 87 12.53 -30.34 14.62
C ALA A 87 13.65 -29.75 13.74
N VAL A 88 14.12 -30.48 12.73
CA VAL A 88 15.14 -30.02 11.76
C VAL A 88 14.84 -30.57 10.37
N GLY A 89 14.84 -29.70 9.36
CA GLY A 89 14.54 -30.06 7.97
C GLY A 89 15.74 -30.62 7.20
N GLY A 90 15.53 -31.70 6.44
CA GLY A 90 16.48 -32.17 5.42
C GLY A 90 16.12 -31.62 4.04
N GLU A 91 16.93 -31.91 3.02
CA GLU A 91 16.77 -31.38 1.66
C GLU A 91 16.40 -32.48 0.65
N LEU A 92 15.39 -32.22 -0.18
CA LEU A 92 15.12 -33.00 -1.40
C LEU A 92 15.31 -32.10 -2.63
N THR A 93 16.31 -32.39 -3.45
CA THR A 93 16.43 -31.83 -4.81
C THR A 93 15.78 -32.77 -5.82
N THR A 94 14.85 -32.28 -6.63
CA THR A 94 14.10 -33.07 -7.62
C THR A 94 13.66 -32.22 -8.81
N GLY A 95 13.43 -32.84 -9.96
CA GLY A 95 12.81 -32.19 -11.12
C GLY A 95 11.30 -32.07 -11.03
N GLY A 96 10.65 -32.74 -10.08
CA GLY A 96 9.22 -32.62 -9.80
C GLY A 96 8.69 -33.73 -8.88
N ILE A 97 7.45 -33.59 -8.44
CA ILE A 97 6.72 -34.53 -7.60
C ILE A 97 5.30 -34.68 -8.15
N VAL A 98 5.01 -35.84 -8.71
CA VAL A 98 3.73 -36.07 -9.40
C VAL A 98 3.12 -37.42 -9.04
N ARG A 99 1.82 -37.54 -9.28
CA ARG A 99 1.14 -38.83 -9.31
C ARG A 99 1.06 -39.37 -10.74
N ASN A 100 1.16 -40.69 -10.88
CA ASN A 100 0.84 -41.36 -12.14
C ASN A 100 -0.65 -41.26 -12.49
N ASN A 101 -0.97 -40.95 -13.74
CA ASN A 101 -2.34 -40.79 -14.24
C ASN A 101 -3.01 -42.15 -14.51
N VAL A 102 -3.21 -42.95 -13.46
CA VAL A 102 -3.91 -44.24 -13.50
C VAL A 102 -5.09 -44.17 -12.52
N PRO A 103 -6.28 -44.71 -12.84
CA PRO A 103 -7.37 -44.83 -11.88
C PRO A 103 -6.87 -45.63 -10.67
N THR A 104 -6.70 -44.97 -9.53
CA THR A 104 -6.00 -45.53 -8.37
C THR A 104 -6.85 -45.39 -7.11
N SER A 105 -6.79 -46.38 -6.24
CA SER A 105 -7.32 -46.33 -4.86
C SER A 105 -6.24 -46.08 -3.80
N GLY A 106 -4.96 -46.13 -4.19
CA GLY A 106 -3.83 -45.80 -3.32
C GLY A 106 -3.74 -44.31 -2.96
N THR A 107 -2.88 -43.94 -2.00
CA THR A 107 -2.72 -42.55 -1.54
C THR A 107 -1.35 -41.97 -1.88
N SER A 108 -1.30 -40.77 -2.44
CA SER A 108 -0.06 -40.00 -2.66
C SER A 108 -0.04 -38.84 -1.68
N THR A 109 0.83 -38.92 -0.67
CA THR A 109 0.91 -37.90 0.39
C THR A 109 2.30 -37.28 0.43
N VAL A 110 2.35 -35.96 0.40
CA VAL A 110 3.54 -35.18 0.76
C VAL A 110 3.25 -34.43 2.06
N ASN A 111 4.14 -34.55 3.02
CA ASN A 111 4.08 -33.82 4.29
C ASN A 111 5.25 -32.84 4.37
N PHE A 112 4.95 -31.56 4.43
CA PHE A 112 5.91 -30.48 4.66
C PHE A 112 5.98 -30.19 6.15
N ASN A 113 7.13 -30.47 6.77
CA ASN A 113 7.34 -30.28 8.20
C ASN A 113 8.77 -29.78 8.46
N GLY A 114 9.16 -28.70 7.77
CA GLY A 114 10.42 -27.98 7.95
C GLY A 114 11.53 -28.37 6.97
N GLY A 115 11.39 -29.47 6.22
CA GLY A 115 12.33 -29.84 5.15
C GLY A 115 12.25 -28.93 3.92
N THR A 116 13.37 -28.81 3.22
CA THR A 116 13.50 -28.01 1.99
C THR A 116 13.21 -28.86 0.76
N LEU A 117 12.23 -28.45 -0.03
CA LEU A 117 12.01 -28.95 -1.39
C LEU A 117 12.72 -28.01 -2.37
N ARG A 118 13.76 -28.50 -3.03
CA ARG A 118 14.59 -27.73 -3.95
C ARG A 118 14.38 -28.17 -5.39
N ALA A 119 14.21 -27.21 -6.30
CA ALA A 119 14.03 -27.48 -7.71
C ALA A 119 15.36 -27.84 -8.39
N GLY A 120 15.36 -28.94 -9.15
CA GLY A 120 16.48 -29.33 -10.01
C GLY A 120 16.39 -28.84 -11.45
N GLN A 121 15.21 -28.37 -11.88
CA GLN A 121 14.97 -27.79 -13.21
C GLN A 121 13.68 -26.96 -13.24
N THR A 122 13.53 -26.13 -14.28
CA THR A 122 12.26 -25.46 -14.60
C THR A 122 11.18 -26.49 -14.90
N ASN A 123 10.02 -26.38 -14.26
CA ASN A 123 8.90 -27.32 -14.45
C ASN A 123 7.54 -26.68 -14.14
N ALA A 124 6.70 -26.52 -15.18
CA ALA A 124 5.34 -25.97 -15.06
C ALA A 124 4.32 -26.92 -14.39
N THR A 125 4.76 -28.11 -13.99
CA THR A 125 3.96 -29.14 -13.33
C THR A 125 4.70 -29.75 -12.14
N PHE A 126 5.50 -28.93 -11.46
CA PHE A 126 6.46 -29.36 -10.42
C PHE A 126 5.82 -30.12 -9.27
N LEU A 127 4.61 -29.74 -8.82
CA LEU A 127 3.85 -30.48 -7.81
C LEU A 127 2.38 -30.55 -8.20
N GLN A 128 1.86 -31.75 -8.51
CA GLN A 128 0.47 -31.93 -8.93
C GLN A 128 -0.07 -33.36 -8.79
N GLY A 129 -1.41 -33.45 -8.75
CA GLY A 129 -2.17 -34.70 -8.86
C GLY A 129 -2.12 -35.58 -7.61
N LEU A 130 -1.63 -35.07 -6.47
CA LEU A 130 -1.49 -35.83 -5.24
C LEU A 130 -2.85 -36.03 -4.56
N THR A 131 -2.95 -37.03 -3.67
CA THR A 131 -4.11 -37.13 -2.77
C THR A 131 -4.06 -35.99 -1.76
N LEU A 132 -2.89 -35.75 -1.14
CA LEU A 132 -2.68 -34.72 -0.14
C LEU A 132 -1.28 -34.11 -0.27
N ALA A 133 -1.19 -32.79 -0.14
CA ALA A 133 0.03 -32.05 0.14
C ALA A 133 -0.21 -31.25 1.42
N GLN A 134 0.28 -31.74 2.55
CA GLN A 134 -0.01 -31.22 3.87
C GLN A 134 1.11 -30.33 4.38
N VAL A 135 0.78 -29.14 4.84
CA VAL A 135 1.65 -28.24 5.59
C VAL A 135 1.42 -28.50 7.08
N ARG A 136 2.51 -28.78 7.80
CA ARG A 136 2.52 -29.12 9.23
C ARG A 136 3.25 -28.04 10.03
N ASN A 137 3.47 -28.27 11.32
CA ASN A 137 3.97 -27.28 12.29
C ASN A 137 5.22 -26.51 11.85
N ALA A 138 6.16 -27.15 11.15
CA ALA A 138 7.40 -26.49 10.70
C ALA A 138 7.36 -25.99 9.25
N GLY A 139 6.21 -26.11 8.57
CA GLY A 139 5.95 -25.44 7.30
C GLY A 139 6.59 -26.10 6.07
N ALA A 140 6.32 -25.47 4.92
CA ALA A 140 6.86 -25.83 3.62
C ALA A 140 7.96 -24.85 3.20
N ASN A 141 9.20 -25.33 3.08
CA ASN A 141 10.32 -24.55 2.56
C ASN A 141 10.55 -24.92 1.09
N ILE A 142 10.28 -23.99 0.18
CA ILE A 142 10.40 -24.20 -1.27
C ILE A 142 11.55 -23.37 -1.82
N ASP A 143 12.60 -24.03 -2.26
CA ASP A 143 13.74 -23.43 -2.94
C ASP A 143 13.64 -23.62 -4.45
N THR A 144 13.43 -22.52 -5.16
CA THR A 144 13.40 -22.55 -6.62
C THR A 144 14.77 -22.74 -7.25
N ASN A 145 15.87 -22.54 -6.50
CA ASN A 145 17.24 -22.78 -6.98
C ASN A 145 17.57 -22.06 -8.30
N GLY A 146 16.88 -20.94 -8.58
CA GLY A 146 17.01 -20.19 -9.84
C GLY A 146 16.12 -20.66 -10.99
N PHE A 147 15.33 -21.71 -10.81
CA PHE A 147 14.39 -22.25 -11.81
C PHE A 147 12.97 -21.75 -11.62
N ASP A 148 12.19 -21.70 -12.70
CA ASP A 148 10.77 -21.39 -12.63
C ASP A 148 9.95 -22.68 -12.47
N ILE A 149 9.18 -22.78 -11.40
CA ILE A 149 8.38 -23.96 -11.08
C ILE A 149 6.94 -23.60 -10.74
N THR A 150 6.01 -24.50 -11.06
CA THR A 150 4.59 -24.33 -10.73
C THR A 150 4.07 -25.44 -9.84
N ILE A 151 3.43 -25.06 -8.74
CA ILE A 151 2.65 -25.96 -7.88
C ILE A 151 1.18 -25.79 -8.23
N ASN A 152 0.60 -26.78 -8.94
CA ASN A 152 -0.84 -26.82 -9.24
C ASN A 152 -1.64 -27.55 -8.14
N GLN A 153 -0.94 -28.20 -7.22
CA GLN A 153 -1.52 -28.89 -6.07
C GLN A 153 -1.96 -27.89 -4.99
N ALA A 154 -3.15 -28.08 -4.41
CA ALA A 154 -3.53 -27.36 -3.20
C ALA A 154 -2.64 -27.78 -2.03
N LEU A 155 -2.05 -26.80 -1.35
CA LEU A 155 -1.31 -26.96 -0.09
C LEU A 155 -2.28 -26.80 1.08
N LEU A 156 -2.43 -27.83 1.88
CA LEU A 156 -3.49 -27.95 2.87
C LEU A 156 -2.93 -27.91 4.29
N HIS A 157 -3.60 -27.23 5.21
CA HIS A 157 -3.36 -27.41 6.64
C HIS A 157 -3.51 -28.88 7.03
N SER A 158 -2.58 -29.42 7.82
CA SER A 158 -2.67 -30.79 8.28
C SER A 158 -3.72 -30.97 9.38
N THR A 159 -4.41 -32.10 9.35
CA THR A 159 -5.35 -32.50 10.42
C THR A 159 -4.82 -33.70 11.22
N LEU A 160 -3.52 -33.99 11.09
CA LEU A 160 -2.88 -35.08 11.81
C LEU A 160 -2.77 -34.74 13.31
N GLY A 161 -3.04 -35.73 14.17
CA GLY A 161 -2.95 -35.54 15.61
C GLY A 161 -1.53 -35.13 16.05
N GLY A 162 -1.46 -34.10 16.89
CA GLY A 162 -0.19 -33.51 17.35
C GLY A 162 0.23 -32.25 16.58
N ASP A 163 -0.45 -31.91 15.49
CA ASP A 163 -0.24 -30.64 14.79
C ASP A 163 -0.99 -29.50 15.48
N ALA A 164 -0.41 -28.30 15.42
CA ALA A 164 -0.97 -27.08 15.97
C ALA A 164 -2.13 -26.58 15.09
N ALA A 165 -2.99 -25.72 15.64
CA ALA A 165 -4.10 -25.12 14.89
C ALA A 165 -3.62 -24.17 13.77
N VAL A 166 -2.45 -23.55 13.97
CA VAL A 166 -1.73 -22.79 12.96
C VAL A 166 -0.49 -23.59 12.57
N ASP A 167 -0.38 -23.94 11.29
CA ASP A 167 0.81 -24.65 10.78
C ASP A 167 2.00 -23.70 10.56
N GLY A 168 3.12 -24.22 10.02
CA GLY A 168 4.32 -23.42 9.79
C GLY A 168 4.31 -22.61 8.49
N GLY A 169 3.24 -22.68 7.70
CA GLY A 169 3.07 -21.87 6.50
C GLY A 169 4.00 -22.23 5.34
N LEU A 170 4.28 -21.25 4.49
CA LEU A 170 5.06 -21.39 3.26
C LEU A 170 6.24 -20.41 3.27
N THR A 171 7.46 -20.90 3.14
CA THR A 171 8.65 -20.07 2.92
C THR A 171 9.18 -20.28 1.50
N LYS A 172 9.18 -19.20 0.71
CA LYS A 172 9.74 -19.13 -0.64
C LYS A 172 11.16 -18.58 -0.62
N ILE A 173 12.12 -19.41 -1.04
CA ILE A 173 13.53 -19.06 -1.26
C ILE A 173 13.96 -19.40 -2.70
N GLY A 174 15.21 -19.12 -3.03
CA GLY A 174 15.76 -19.29 -4.38
C GLY A 174 15.37 -18.17 -5.35
N ALA A 175 16.23 -17.90 -6.33
CA ALA A 175 16.09 -16.73 -7.22
C ALA A 175 15.00 -16.87 -8.29
N GLY A 176 14.55 -18.08 -8.61
CA GLY A 176 13.53 -18.34 -9.63
C GLY A 176 12.09 -18.10 -9.14
N THR A 177 11.13 -18.23 -10.05
CA THR A 177 9.70 -18.05 -9.78
C THR A 177 9.06 -19.33 -9.24
N LEU A 178 8.36 -19.22 -8.11
CA LEU A 178 7.39 -20.22 -7.68
C LEU A 178 6.00 -19.70 -8.04
N THR A 179 5.31 -20.40 -8.93
CA THR A 179 3.91 -20.11 -9.25
C THR A 179 2.99 -21.02 -8.45
N LEU A 180 2.11 -20.44 -7.63
CA LEU A 180 1.00 -21.15 -7.01
C LEU A 180 -0.20 -21.12 -7.96
N GLY A 181 -0.48 -22.26 -8.60
CA GLY A 181 -1.54 -22.40 -9.59
C GLY A 181 -2.60 -23.42 -9.20
N GLY A 182 -3.40 -23.81 -10.20
CA GLY A 182 -4.47 -24.79 -10.06
C GLY A 182 -5.79 -24.22 -9.52
N ALA A 183 -6.85 -25.01 -9.60
CA ALA A 183 -8.21 -24.58 -9.27
C ALA A 183 -8.61 -24.74 -7.80
N GLY A 184 -7.86 -25.54 -7.02
CA GLY A 184 -8.15 -25.74 -5.59
C GLY A 184 -7.45 -24.70 -4.73
N ALA A 185 -8.19 -24.10 -3.79
CA ALA A 185 -7.64 -23.17 -2.80
C ALA A 185 -6.57 -23.86 -1.94
N ASN A 186 -5.55 -23.10 -1.57
CA ASN A 186 -4.69 -23.50 -0.48
C ASN A 186 -5.44 -23.28 0.84
N SER A 187 -5.10 -24.05 1.87
CA SER A 187 -5.74 -23.96 3.19
C SER A 187 -4.76 -24.07 4.35
N TYR A 188 -3.45 -23.98 4.09
CA TYR A 188 -2.45 -23.84 5.16
C TYR A 188 -2.70 -22.52 5.89
N THR A 189 -2.49 -22.52 7.20
CA THR A 189 -2.84 -21.39 8.06
C THR A 189 -1.63 -20.59 8.52
N GLY A 190 -0.42 -21.15 8.45
CA GLY A 190 0.78 -20.41 8.82
C GLY A 190 1.16 -19.33 7.80
N THR A 191 1.99 -18.40 8.26
CA THR A 191 2.48 -17.26 7.47
C THR A 191 3.18 -17.68 6.18
N THR A 192 2.91 -16.94 5.10
CA THR A 192 3.67 -17.01 3.85
C THR A 192 4.82 -16.02 3.86
N THR A 193 6.06 -16.49 3.75
CA THR A 193 7.26 -15.65 3.69
C THR A 193 7.87 -15.68 2.29
N VAL A 194 8.02 -14.50 1.68
CA VAL A 194 8.69 -14.31 0.38
C VAL A 194 10.09 -13.73 0.61
N ALA A 195 11.06 -14.62 0.75
CA ALA A 195 12.45 -14.25 1.10
C ALA A 195 13.34 -14.00 -0.12
N ALA A 196 13.11 -14.67 -1.25
CA ALA A 196 13.88 -14.48 -2.47
C ALA A 196 13.12 -14.90 -3.75
N GLY A 197 13.56 -14.40 -4.90
CA GLY A 197 12.96 -14.67 -6.20
C GLY A 197 11.52 -14.14 -6.28
N THR A 198 10.67 -14.79 -7.06
CA THR A 198 9.25 -14.39 -7.20
C THR A 198 8.32 -15.48 -6.66
N LEU A 199 7.34 -15.10 -5.85
CA LEU A 199 6.13 -15.89 -5.58
C LEU A 199 5.00 -15.32 -6.45
N ALA A 200 4.58 -16.06 -7.47
CA ALA A 200 3.51 -15.68 -8.38
C ALA A 200 2.20 -16.37 -7.99
N LEU A 201 1.14 -15.59 -7.76
CA LEU A 201 -0.18 -16.07 -7.36
C LEU A 201 -1.07 -16.20 -8.60
N ASN A 202 -1.30 -17.43 -9.06
CA ASN A 202 -1.96 -17.72 -10.33
C ASN A 202 -2.94 -18.90 -10.21
N LYS A 203 -3.65 -19.01 -9.07
CA LYS A 203 -4.83 -19.87 -9.00
C LYS A 203 -5.94 -19.26 -9.84
N THR A 204 -7.00 -20.02 -10.07
CA THR A 204 -8.23 -19.45 -10.65
C THR A 204 -8.62 -18.17 -9.90
N ALA A 205 -9.02 -17.12 -10.60
CA ALA A 205 -9.40 -15.85 -9.97
C ALA A 205 -10.47 -16.05 -8.89
N GLY A 206 -10.30 -15.40 -7.73
CA GLY A 206 -11.16 -15.62 -6.55
C GLY A 206 -10.85 -16.86 -5.73
N VAL A 207 -9.78 -17.60 -6.05
CA VAL A 207 -9.34 -18.77 -5.30
C VAL A 207 -8.06 -18.45 -4.56
N ASN A 208 -8.11 -18.54 -3.22
CA ASN A 208 -7.00 -18.20 -2.34
C ASN A 208 -5.75 -19.05 -2.63
N ALA A 209 -4.71 -18.39 -3.14
CA ALA A 209 -3.35 -18.90 -3.20
C ALA A 209 -2.65 -18.76 -1.82
N ILE A 210 -3.02 -17.74 -1.05
CA ILE A 210 -2.61 -17.57 0.35
C ILE A 210 -3.89 -17.51 1.19
N ALA A 211 -4.04 -18.43 2.14
CA ALA A 211 -5.29 -18.58 2.89
C ALA A 211 -5.35 -17.72 4.17
N GLY A 212 -4.20 -17.42 4.78
CA GLY A 212 -4.10 -16.79 6.09
C GLY A 212 -4.57 -17.69 7.25
N ASP A 213 -4.40 -17.21 8.47
CA ASP A 213 -4.82 -17.92 9.71
C ASP A 213 -6.24 -17.54 10.18
N GLY A 214 -6.86 -16.53 9.54
CA GLY A 214 -8.17 -16.00 9.93
C GLY A 214 -8.14 -15.13 11.19
N ASN A 215 -6.96 -14.80 11.70
CA ASN A 215 -6.74 -13.92 12.83
C ASN A 215 -6.21 -12.56 12.35
N THR A 216 -7.05 -11.55 12.45
CA THR A 216 -6.74 -10.18 12.03
C THR A 216 -5.68 -9.46 12.89
N GLY A 217 -5.22 -10.09 13.98
CA GLY A 217 -4.15 -9.57 14.84
C GLY A 217 -2.74 -10.06 14.48
N THR A 218 -2.60 -10.91 13.46
CA THR A 218 -1.32 -11.49 12.99
C THR A 218 -1.05 -11.14 11.53
N PHE A 219 0.22 -11.27 11.12
CA PHE A 219 0.60 -11.12 9.71
C PHE A 219 0.61 -12.47 9.01
N ASP A 220 -0.11 -12.55 7.90
CA ASP A 220 -0.24 -13.75 7.07
C ASP A 220 0.78 -13.78 5.95
N VAL A 221 1.25 -12.62 5.52
CA VAL A 221 2.24 -12.49 4.44
C VAL A 221 3.39 -11.60 4.88
N LEU A 222 4.62 -12.10 4.73
CA LEU A 222 5.85 -11.38 4.98
C LEU A 222 6.68 -11.29 3.69
N VAL A 223 6.84 -10.08 3.16
CA VAL A 223 7.78 -9.82 2.05
C VAL A 223 9.07 -9.26 2.65
N THR A 224 10.13 -10.08 2.62
CA THR A 224 11.40 -9.81 3.31
C THR A 224 12.59 -9.70 2.36
N GLY A 225 12.39 -9.95 1.06
CA GLY A 225 13.43 -9.75 0.05
C GLY A 225 13.06 -10.14 -1.39
N GLY A 226 12.09 -11.03 -1.59
CA GLY A 226 11.62 -11.40 -2.93
C GLY A 226 10.44 -10.54 -3.43
N THR A 227 9.83 -10.97 -4.54
CA THR A 227 8.65 -10.34 -5.13
C THR A 227 7.42 -11.21 -4.92
N LEU A 228 6.39 -10.66 -4.28
CA LEU A 228 5.03 -11.20 -4.33
C LEU A 228 4.32 -10.60 -5.55
N ARG A 229 3.84 -11.45 -6.48
CA ARG A 229 3.20 -10.99 -7.73
C ARG A 229 1.84 -11.64 -7.94
N HIS A 230 0.83 -10.85 -8.30
CA HIS A 230 -0.49 -11.36 -8.68
C HIS A 230 -0.55 -11.61 -10.19
N ASP A 231 -0.97 -12.81 -10.59
CA ASP A 231 -1.26 -13.18 -11.98
C ASP A 231 -2.75 -13.47 -12.20
N SER A 232 -3.54 -13.36 -11.12
CA SER A 232 -5.00 -13.46 -11.12
C SER A 232 -5.56 -12.60 -9.99
N ASN A 233 -6.86 -12.27 -10.08
CA ASN A 233 -7.54 -11.47 -9.05
C ASN A 233 -7.83 -12.30 -7.80
N GLU A 234 -7.88 -11.63 -6.65
CA GLU A 234 -8.37 -12.16 -5.37
C GLU A 234 -7.69 -13.50 -5.03
N GLN A 235 -6.40 -13.41 -4.73
CA GLN A 235 -5.51 -14.55 -4.49
C GLN A 235 -5.06 -14.64 -3.02
N ILE A 236 -5.22 -13.58 -2.25
CA ILE A 236 -4.97 -13.57 -0.81
C ILE A 236 -6.33 -13.54 -0.13
N ALA A 237 -6.46 -14.19 1.03
CA ALA A 237 -7.72 -14.14 1.76
C ALA A 237 -8.01 -12.72 2.26
N ASP A 238 -9.26 -12.29 2.18
CA ASP A 238 -9.74 -11.00 2.67
C ASP A 238 -9.38 -10.69 4.13
N SER A 239 -9.30 -11.71 4.99
CA SER A 239 -8.93 -11.56 6.40
C SER A 239 -7.44 -11.38 6.62
N ALA A 240 -6.62 -11.51 5.57
CA ALA A 240 -5.17 -11.58 5.69
C ALA A 240 -4.54 -10.19 5.78
N SER A 241 -3.47 -10.10 6.55
CA SER A 241 -2.62 -8.91 6.63
C SER A 241 -1.28 -9.12 5.92
N VAL A 242 -0.90 -8.16 5.08
CA VAL A 242 0.38 -8.17 4.35
C VAL A 242 1.36 -7.20 4.99
N ASN A 243 2.57 -7.67 5.30
CA ASN A 243 3.65 -6.84 5.84
C ASN A 243 4.91 -6.94 4.97
N MET A 244 5.44 -5.79 4.59
CA MET A 244 6.67 -5.65 3.81
C MET A 244 7.73 -4.91 4.61
N SER A 245 8.92 -5.50 4.69
CA SER A 245 10.14 -4.85 5.21
C SER A 245 11.23 -4.68 4.16
N SER A 246 11.10 -5.37 3.02
CA SER A 246 11.96 -5.28 1.83
C SER A 246 11.25 -5.94 0.64
N GLY A 247 11.96 -6.15 -0.47
CA GLY A 247 11.43 -6.84 -1.65
C GLY A 247 10.35 -6.03 -2.37
N ALA A 248 9.42 -6.72 -3.02
CA ALA A 248 8.33 -6.07 -3.77
C ALA A 248 6.99 -6.78 -3.61
N TRP A 249 5.91 -6.01 -3.61
CA TRP A 249 4.55 -6.52 -3.81
C TRP A 249 3.94 -5.84 -5.05
N ASN A 250 3.77 -6.64 -6.10
CA ASN A 250 3.32 -6.19 -7.40
C ASN A 250 1.97 -6.80 -7.74
N LEU A 251 0.90 -5.99 -7.73
CA LEU A 251 -0.43 -6.45 -8.13
C LEU A 251 -0.54 -6.68 -9.63
N ASN A 252 0.39 -6.17 -10.44
CA ASN A 252 0.51 -6.49 -11.86
C ASN A 252 -0.80 -6.25 -12.65
N GLY A 253 -1.56 -5.22 -12.28
CA GLY A 253 -2.84 -4.89 -12.92
C GLY A 253 -4.04 -5.67 -12.39
N GLN A 254 -3.86 -6.53 -11.38
CA GLN A 254 -4.92 -7.34 -10.77
C GLN A 254 -5.58 -6.64 -9.58
N THR A 255 -6.76 -7.13 -9.20
CA THR A 255 -7.47 -6.73 -7.98
C THR A 255 -7.14 -7.67 -6.82
N GLU A 256 -6.93 -7.12 -5.64
CA GLU A 256 -6.75 -7.86 -4.40
C GLU A 256 -7.45 -7.16 -3.22
N THR A 257 -8.06 -7.95 -2.33
CA THR A 257 -8.70 -7.49 -1.10
C THR A 257 -7.96 -8.03 0.12
N VAL A 258 -7.60 -7.16 1.06
CA VAL A 258 -6.88 -7.54 2.29
C VAL A 258 -7.45 -6.84 3.51
N TRP A 259 -7.19 -7.41 4.69
CA TRP A 259 -7.59 -6.82 5.95
C TRP A 259 -6.74 -5.58 6.26
N ALA A 260 -5.41 -5.73 6.11
CA ALA A 260 -4.45 -4.68 6.37
C ALA A 260 -3.21 -4.82 5.49
N PHE A 261 -2.54 -3.70 5.26
CA PHE A 261 -1.26 -3.66 4.57
C PHE A 261 -0.28 -2.75 5.33
N THR A 262 0.96 -3.20 5.49
CA THR A 262 2.05 -2.38 5.99
C THR A 262 3.25 -2.44 5.06
N ASN A 263 3.68 -1.29 4.55
CA ASN A 263 4.98 -1.12 3.91
C ASN A 263 5.92 -0.33 4.82
N SER A 264 6.93 -1.00 5.36
CA SER A 264 8.05 -0.41 6.12
C SER A 264 9.36 -0.40 5.33
N GLY A 265 9.38 -1.04 4.15
CA GLY A 265 10.53 -1.13 3.25
C GLY A 265 10.22 -2.02 2.04
N GLY A 266 10.85 -1.73 0.90
CA GLY A 266 10.58 -2.39 -0.38
C GLY A 266 9.68 -1.57 -1.30
N ASP A 267 9.26 -2.18 -2.41
CA ASP A 267 8.50 -1.53 -3.48
C ASP A 267 7.10 -2.14 -3.63
N PHE A 268 6.06 -1.36 -3.34
CA PHE A 268 4.68 -1.70 -3.65
C PHE A 268 4.23 -1.01 -4.95
N THR A 269 3.62 -1.78 -5.86
CA THR A 269 3.07 -1.28 -7.12
C THR A 269 1.72 -1.92 -7.45
N THR A 270 0.74 -1.12 -7.86
CA THR A 270 -0.53 -1.66 -8.38
C THR A 270 -0.38 -2.31 -9.76
N GLY A 271 0.59 -1.87 -10.56
CA GLY A 271 0.55 -2.10 -12.01
C GLY A 271 -0.60 -1.32 -12.67
N VAL A 272 -0.57 -1.20 -13.99
CA VAL A 272 -1.61 -0.46 -14.74
C VAL A 272 -2.97 -1.12 -14.54
N GLY A 273 -3.94 -0.37 -14.04
CA GLY A 273 -5.31 -0.86 -13.80
C GLY A 273 -5.50 -1.71 -12.55
N GLY A 274 -4.44 -1.99 -11.78
CA GLY A 274 -4.52 -2.82 -10.59
C GLY A 274 -5.21 -2.13 -9.42
N THR A 275 -5.91 -2.89 -8.59
CA THR A 275 -6.69 -2.35 -7.47
C THR A 275 -6.36 -3.06 -6.17
N LEU A 276 -6.01 -2.31 -5.13
CA LEU A 276 -5.90 -2.82 -3.76
C LEU A 276 -7.07 -2.31 -2.92
N ILE A 277 -7.78 -3.21 -2.26
CA ILE A 277 -8.91 -2.89 -1.39
C ILE A 277 -8.58 -3.30 0.04
N GLY A 278 -8.54 -2.33 0.94
CA GLY A 278 -8.49 -2.54 2.38
C GLY A 278 -9.88 -2.63 2.99
N LEU A 279 -10.04 -3.42 4.04
CA LEU A 279 -11.31 -3.66 4.72
C LEU A 279 -11.53 -2.84 5.99
N GLY A 280 -10.85 -1.69 6.13
CA GLY A 280 -11.11 -0.73 7.21
C GLY A 280 -10.23 -0.86 8.44
N ASN A 281 -9.19 -1.70 8.43
CA ASN A 281 -8.17 -1.66 9.47
C ASN A 281 -7.23 -0.47 9.22
N THR A 282 -6.11 -0.69 8.55
CA THR A 282 -5.20 0.40 8.17
C THR A 282 -4.32 -0.05 7.00
N MET A 283 -4.18 0.83 6.01
CA MET A 283 -3.09 0.82 5.04
C MET A 283 -1.96 1.70 5.55
N THR A 284 -0.87 1.09 6.02
CA THR A 284 0.25 1.79 6.66
C THR A 284 1.45 1.92 5.71
N TRP A 285 1.83 3.14 5.38
CA TRP A 285 3.03 3.47 4.61
C TRP A 285 4.03 4.22 5.52
N SER A 286 4.91 3.44 6.14
CA SER A 286 5.95 3.95 7.06
C SER A 286 7.33 4.02 6.43
N GLY A 287 7.53 3.33 5.30
CA GLY A 287 8.79 3.30 4.56
C GLY A 287 8.60 2.79 3.13
N GLY A 288 9.72 2.47 2.48
CA GLY A 288 9.73 1.93 1.11
C GLY A 288 9.23 2.91 0.04
N THR A 289 8.93 2.36 -1.14
CA THR A 289 8.26 3.05 -2.26
C THR A 289 6.85 2.51 -2.40
N ASN A 290 5.84 3.39 -2.43
CA ASN A 290 4.45 3.03 -2.67
C ASN A 290 3.97 3.73 -3.94
N THR A 291 3.71 2.97 -5.00
CA THR A 291 3.29 3.51 -6.29
C THR A 291 1.89 3.03 -6.66
N ILE A 292 0.96 3.97 -6.78
CA ILE A 292 -0.30 3.76 -7.48
C ILE A 292 -0.07 4.15 -8.94
N ASN A 293 0.01 3.14 -9.81
CA ASN A 293 0.24 3.35 -11.24
C ASN A 293 -0.97 3.99 -11.92
N ALA A 294 -0.79 4.45 -13.17
CA ALA A 294 -1.90 4.90 -14.00
C ALA A 294 -3.01 3.84 -14.11
N ASP A 295 -4.27 4.28 -14.15
CA ASP A 295 -5.49 3.47 -14.00
C ASP A 295 -5.60 2.67 -12.68
N GLY A 296 -4.57 2.65 -11.83
CA GLY A 296 -4.56 1.88 -10.60
C GLY A 296 -5.32 2.57 -9.47
N THR A 297 -5.82 1.78 -8.52
CA THR A 297 -6.50 2.30 -7.33
C THR A 297 -6.00 1.60 -6.07
N VAL A 298 -5.82 2.36 -4.99
CA VAL A 298 -5.70 1.81 -3.63
C VAL A 298 -6.77 2.46 -2.78
N MET A 299 -7.60 1.66 -2.10
CA MET A 299 -8.72 2.16 -1.33
C MET A 299 -8.80 1.54 0.06
N ASP A 300 -9.09 2.37 1.07
CA ASP A 300 -9.39 1.96 2.44
C ASP A 300 -10.09 3.14 3.16
N GLN A 301 -10.71 2.88 4.30
CA GLN A 301 -11.24 3.87 5.24
C GLN A 301 -10.15 4.49 6.12
N HIS A 302 -8.97 3.88 6.23
CA HIS A 302 -7.83 4.44 6.97
C HIS A 302 -6.50 4.21 6.25
N PHE A 303 -5.83 5.32 5.94
CA PHE A 303 -4.44 5.34 5.50
C PHE A 303 -3.59 6.02 6.58
N ASP A 304 -2.53 5.36 7.02
CA ASP A 304 -1.52 5.94 7.93
C ASP A 304 -0.20 6.13 7.18
N ILE A 305 0.18 7.40 6.97
CA ILE A 305 1.39 7.79 6.25
C ILE A 305 2.38 8.41 7.22
N SER A 306 3.44 7.68 7.54
CA SER A 306 4.50 8.13 8.46
C SER A 306 5.89 8.24 7.81
N GLY A 307 6.04 7.76 6.57
CA GLY A 307 7.28 7.86 5.81
C GLY A 307 7.17 7.30 4.39
N GLY A 308 8.31 6.88 3.85
CA GLY A 308 8.41 6.31 2.50
C GLY A 308 8.32 7.34 1.36
N VAL A 309 8.44 6.85 0.14
CA VAL A 309 8.22 7.59 -1.11
C VAL A 309 6.87 7.17 -1.67
N ASN A 310 5.86 8.02 -1.56
CA ASN A 310 4.49 7.69 -1.95
C ASN A 310 4.10 8.48 -3.21
N VAL A 311 3.79 7.77 -4.30
CA VAL A 311 3.52 8.35 -5.62
C VAL A 311 2.20 7.84 -6.17
N VAL A 312 1.35 8.78 -6.57
CA VAL A 312 0.15 8.51 -7.37
C VAL A 312 0.41 9.05 -8.78
N GLN A 313 0.51 8.15 -9.75
CA GLN A 313 0.91 8.51 -11.11
C GLN A 313 -0.21 9.23 -11.87
N GLY A 314 0.15 10.16 -12.75
CA GLY A 314 -0.73 10.61 -13.82
C GLY A 314 -0.80 9.56 -14.94
N LEU A 315 -1.69 9.76 -15.92
CA LEU A 315 -1.92 8.82 -17.02
C LEU A 315 -0.63 8.46 -17.79
N ALA A 316 0.26 9.43 -18.03
CA ALA A 316 1.54 9.22 -18.70
C ALA A 316 2.66 8.68 -17.79
N GLY A 317 2.37 8.35 -16.52
CA GLY A 317 3.33 7.73 -15.61
C GLY A 317 3.86 6.40 -16.17
N PRO A 318 5.06 5.93 -15.80
CA PRO A 318 5.57 4.64 -16.25
C PRO A 318 5.04 3.48 -15.36
N PRO A 319 4.45 2.42 -15.95
CA PRO A 319 4.01 2.29 -17.35
C PRO A 319 2.77 3.13 -17.66
N VAL A 320 2.65 3.59 -18.91
CA VAL A 320 1.56 4.47 -19.36
C VAL A 320 0.22 3.76 -19.22
N GLY A 321 -0.76 4.44 -18.63
CA GLY A 321 -2.13 3.95 -18.51
C GLY A 321 -2.94 4.14 -19.80
N THR A 322 -4.24 3.91 -19.69
CA THR A 322 -5.19 3.84 -20.79
C THR A 322 -6.34 4.83 -20.65
N THR A 323 -6.78 5.13 -19.41
CA THR A 323 -7.97 5.94 -19.16
C THR A 323 -7.74 7.12 -18.21
N SER A 324 -7.05 6.90 -17.09
CA SER A 324 -6.93 7.86 -16.00
C SER A 324 -5.55 7.80 -15.32
N GLY A 325 -5.21 8.85 -14.57
CA GLY A 325 -4.19 8.75 -13.52
C GLY A 325 -4.58 7.74 -12.44
N GLY A 326 -3.62 7.37 -11.61
CA GLY A 326 -3.85 6.55 -10.43
C GLY A 326 -4.70 7.29 -9.38
N THR A 327 -5.36 6.51 -8.53
CA THR A 327 -6.24 7.02 -7.47
C THR A 327 -5.89 6.43 -6.11
N LEU A 328 -5.59 7.29 -5.15
CA LEU A 328 -5.67 6.97 -3.72
C LEU A 328 -7.09 7.29 -3.23
N HIS A 329 -7.89 6.28 -2.92
CA HIS A 329 -9.29 6.47 -2.53
C HIS A 329 -9.48 6.27 -1.03
N VAL A 330 -9.62 7.38 -0.32
CA VAL A 330 -9.86 7.41 1.12
C VAL A 330 -11.37 7.36 1.35
N GLN A 331 -11.88 6.19 1.72
CA GLN A 331 -13.31 5.94 1.91
C GLN A 331 -13.83 6.60 3.20
N SER A 332 -15.13 6.91 3.23
CA SER A 332 -15.80 7.35 4.46
C SER A 332 -15.98 6.20 5.45
N GLY A 333 -16.15 6.50 6.73
CA GLY A 333 -16.53 5.51 7.77
C GLY A 333 -15.41 5.14 8.75
N GLY A 334 -14.16 5.49 8.41
CA GLY A 334 -12.99 5.33 9.28
C GLY A 334 -12.31 6.65 9.63
N ILE A 335 -11.04 6.57 10.03
CA ILE A 335 -10.21 7.72 10.43
C ILE A 335 -9.89 8.64 9.24
N GLY A 336 -9.82 8.08 8.02
CA GLY A 336 -9.48 8.81 6.80
C GLY A 336 -8.00 8.73 6.45
N LEU A 337 -7.44 9.79 5.89
CA LEU A 337 -6.02 9.90 5.57
C LEU A 337 -5.29 10.60 6.72
N GLU A 338 -4.40 9.88 7.39
CA GLU A 338 -3.72 10.36 8.58
C GLU A 338 -2.20 10.38 8.38
N PHE A 339 -1.58 11.51 8.71
CA PHE A 339 -0.12 11.63 8.80
C PHE A 339 0.33 11.43 10.26
N THR A 340 1.27 10.50 10.48
CA THR A 340 1.79 10.16 11.81
C THR A 340 3.33 10.10 11.85
N GLY A 341 3.89 9.74 13.01
CA GLY A 341 5.31 9.52 13.19
C GLY A 341 6.13 10.80 13.45
N ALA A 342 7.42 10.72 13.15
CA ALA A 342 8.42 11.76 13.42
C ALA A 342 9.18 12.24 12.17
N GLY A 343 8.89 11.66 11.00
CA GLY A 343 9.51 12.01 9.72
C GLY A 343 8.86 13.23 9.06
N THR A 344 9.09 13.41 7.77
CA THR A 344 8.39 14.39 6.92
C THR A 344 7.64 13.64 5.83
N PRO A 345 6.56 12.92 6.16
CA PRO A 345 5.84 12.09 5.20
C PRO A 345 5.31 12.95 4.04
N ASN A 346 5.39 12.40 2.83
CA ASN A 346 4.90 13.05 1.62
C ASN A 346 4.05 12.11 0.80
N ILE A 347 3.06 12.66 0.11
CA ILE A 347 2.40 12.03 -1.04
C ILE A 347 2.63 12.92 -2.25
N THR A 348 3.14 12.35 -3.34
CA THR A 348 3.31 13.04 -4.61
C THR A 348 2.21 12.62 -5.57
N LEU A 349 1.38 13.57 -5.98
CA LEU A 349 0.34 13.42 -6.99
C LEU A 349 0.91 13.93 -8.31
N ASN A 350 1.28 13.04 -9.22
CA ASN A 350 1.93 13.45 -10.45
C ASN A 350 0.95 14.21 -11.35
N GLY A 351 1.37 15.40 -11.81
CA GLY A 351 0.66 16.10 -12.87
C GLY A 351 0.68 15.32 -14.18
N ASP A 352 -0.22 15.67 -15.08
CA ASP A 352 -0.36 15.04 -16.41
C ASP A 352 -0.92 16.03 -17.44
N ALA A 353 -0.82 15.72 -18.72
CA ALA A 353 -1.43 16.54 -19.77
C ALA A 353 -2.96 16.46 -19.81
N THR A 354 -3.53 15.37 -19.29
CA THR A 354 -4.94 15.00 -19.48
C THR A 354 -5.60 14.44 -18.22
N SER A 355 -4.91 13.57 -17.48
CA SER A 355 -5.47 12.94 -16.28
C SER A 355 -4.38 12.76 -15.22
N PRO A 356 -4.26 13.72 -14.28
CA PRO A 356 -3.24 13.69 -13.24
C PRO A 356 -3.56 12.64 -12.18
N GLY A 357 -2.56 12.26 -11.39
CA GLY A 357 -2.74 11.44 -10.20
C GLY A 357 -3.58 12.17 -9.15
N ARG A 358 -4.38 11.41 -8.40
CA ARG A 358 -5.41 11.98 -7.52
C ARG A 358 -5.54 11.27 -6.17
N ILE A 359 -5.91 12.04 -5.15
CA ILE A 359 -6.59 11.54 -3.95
C ILE A 359 -8.09 11.76 -4.13
N LEU A 360 -8.90 10.69 -4.08
CA LEU A 360 -10.35 10.78 -3.90
C LEU A 360 -10.65 10.70 -2.40
N LEU A 361 -11.13 11.79 -1.82
CA LEU A 361 -11.31 11.95 -0.37
C LEU A 361 -12.80 11.90 -0.01
N ASP A 362 -13.28 10.70 0.33
CA ASP A 362 -14.61 10.49 0.93
C ASP A 362 -14.60 10.52 2.47
N GLY A 363 -13.45 10.24 3.08
CA GLY A 363 -13.18 10.42 4.52
C GLY A 363 -12.57 11.78 4.86
N ASP A 364 -12.06 11.91 6.09
CA ASP A 364 -11.37 13.13 6.54
C ASP A 364 -9.85 13.03 6.31
N LEU A 365 -9.14 14.15 6.47
CA LEU A 365 -7.68 14.21 6.47
C LEU A 365 -7.19 14.73 7.81
N SER A 366 -6.15 14.12 8.38
CA SER A 366 -5.54 14.57 9.63
C SER A 366 -4.02 14.58 9.61
N VAL A 367 -3.44 15.54 10.34
CA VAL A 367 -2.11 15.40 10.94
C VAL A 367 -2.35 15.02 12.40
N ALA A 368 -1.93 13.82 12.78
CA ALA A 368 -2.29 13.23 14.06
C ALA A 368 -1.78 14.06 15.26
N ALA A 369 -2.50 14.03 16.38
CA ALA A 369 -2.09 14.74 17.59
C ALA A 369 -0.75 14.25 18.18
N GLY A 370 -0.34 13.02 17.85
CA GLY A 370 0.96 12.45 18.21
C GLY A 370 2.06 12.66 17.16
N TYR A 371 1.78 13.39 16.08
CA TYR A 371 2.79 13.71 15.06
C TYR A 371 3.86 14.64 15.64
N THR A 372 5.13 14.29 15.43
CA THR A 372 6.29 15.02 15.98
C THR A 372 7.28 15.47 14.89
N GLY A 373 6.92 15.26 13.62
CA GLY A 373 7.76 15.59 12.48
C GLY A 373 7.74 17.07 12.10
N ALA A 374 8.64 17.47 11.20
CA ALA A 374 8.82 18.87 10.78
C ALA A 374 7.84 19.34 9.69
N GLY A 375 6.68 18.68 9.57
CA GLY A 375 5.64 18.98 8.57
C GLY A 375 5.40 17.84 7.59
N ALA A 376 4.12 17.54 7.34
CA ALA A 376 3.66 16.61 6.32
C ALA A 376 3.38 17.36 5.02
N SER A 377 3.38 16.64 3.88
CA SER A 377 3.10 17.30 2.59
C SER A 377 2.29 16.45 1.61
N ILE A 378 1.49 17.14 0.80
CA ILE A 378 0.86 16.58 -0.41
C ILE A 378 1.26 17.48 -1.57
N THR A 379 2.08 16.96 -2.47
CA THR A 379 2.70 17.74 -3.54
C THR A 379 2.13 17.37 -4.90
N SER A 380 2.06 18.34 -5.80
CA SER A 380 1.88 18.08 -7.22
C SER A 380 3.22 17.88 -7.92
N GLY A 381 3.37 16.79 -8.67
CA GLY A 381 4.46 16.62 -9.61
C GLY A 381 4.32 17.55 -10.84
N ALA A 382 5.34 17.56 -11.70
CA ALA A 382 5.33 18.34 -12.94
C ALA A 382 4.27 17.81 -13.94
N GLY A 383 3.49 18.71 -14.55
CA GLY A 383 2.47 18.39 -15.55
C GLY A 383 1.67 19.62 -15.96
N ALA A 384 0.90 19.55 -17.05
CA ALA A 384 0.07 20.67 -17.50
C ALA A 384 -1.17 20.84 -16.60
N LEU A 385 -1.77 19.72 -16.19
CA LEU A 385 -2.72 19.63 -15.09
C LEU A 385 -1.97 19.17 -13.84
N GLN A 386 -2.21 19.84 -12.73
CA GLN A 386 -1.62 19.50 -11.44
C GLN A 386 -2.29 18.28 -10.82
N GLY A 387 -1.57 17.56 -9.95
CA GLY A 387 -2.15 16.55 -9.09
C GLY A 387 -3.27 17.11 -8.21
N THR A 388 -4.29 16.29 -7.92
CA THR A 388 -5.54 16.79 -7.33
C THR A 388 -5.96 16.02 -6.08
N ILE A 389 -6.37 16.74 -5.04
CA ILE A 389 -7.18 16.23 -3.93
C ILE A 389 -8.64 16.54 -4.25
N ASP A 390 -9.43 15.53 -4.62
CA ASP A 390 -10.86 15.66 -4.93
C ASP A 390 -11.69 15.29 -3.70
N LEU A 391 -12.46 16.24 -3.16
CA LEU A 391 -13.29 16.05 -1.96
C LEU A 391 -14.61 15.32 -2.21
N SER A 392 -14.84 14.83 -3.44
CA SER A 392 -16.03 14.07 -3.83
C SER A 392 -17.35 14.87 -3.68
N GLY A 393 -17.25 16.20 -3.75
CA GLY A 393 -18.38 17.10 -3.51
C GLY A 393 -18.82 17.22 -2.05
N GLY A 394 -18.18 16.50 -1.12
CA GLY A 394 -18.48 16.54 0.31
C GLY A 394 -17.77 17.68 1.05
N SER A 395 -18.20 17.94 2.29
CA SER A 395 -17.46 18.80 3.22
C SER A 395 -16.53 17.92 4.05
N ARG A 396 -15.21 18.14 3.92
CA ARG A 396 -14.19 17.30 4.55
C ARG A 396 -13.47 18.05 5.66
N ASN A 397 -13.23 17.37 6.77
CA ASN A 397 -12.41 17.93 7.83
C ASN A 397 -10.93 17.75 7.47
N PHE A 398 -10.20 18.84 7.64
CA PHE A 398 -8.74 18.87 7.63
C PHE A 398 -8.32 19.16 9.07
N ILE A 399 -8.03 18.10 9.82
CA ILE A 399 -7.72 18.14 11.26
C ILE A 399 -6.21 18.24 11.42
N ILE A 400 -5.70 19.46 11.52
CA ILE A 400 -4.26 19.69 11.52
C ILE A 400 -3.84 20.04 12.95
N ASN A 401 -3.32 19.06 13.67
CA ASN A 401 -2.74 19.29 14.99
C ASN A 401 -1.35 19.90 14.87
N ASP A 402 -0.99 20.72 15.85
CA ASP A 402 0.33 21.34 15.93
C ASP A 402 1.34 20.32 16.49
N SER A 403 2.36 20.03 15.70
CA SER A 403 3.46 19.14 16.09
C SER A 403 4.43 19.77 17.10
N GLY A 404 4.40 21.09 17.26
CA GLY A 404 5.37 21.90 17.99
C GLY A 404 6.76 21.99 17.32
N ALA A 405 7.04 21.13 16.34
CA ALA A 405 8.30 21.08 15.60
C ALA A 405 8.20 21.75 14.22
N ALA A 406 7.02 21.78 13.61
CA ALA A 406 6.77 22.38 12.31
C ALA A 406 6.21 23.80 12.43
N THR A 407 6.61 24.70 11.54
CA THR A 407 5.90 25.97 11.35
C THR A 407 4.70 25.83 10.41
N ILE A 408 4.74 24.81 9.55
CA ILE A 408 3.67 24.37 8.66
C ILE A 408 3.53 22.87 8.88
N ASP A 409 2.44 22.47 9.53
CA ASP A 409 2.19 21.07 9.88
C ASP A 409 1.69 20.27 8.67
N LEU A 410 0.97 20.91 7.75
CA LEU A 410 0.59 20.34 6.46
C LEU A 410 0.81 21.34 5.33
N ASP A 411 1.67 21.00 4.37
CA ASP A 411 1.91 21.77 3.15
C ASP A 411 1.29 21.10 1.92
N VAL A 412 0.38 21.78 1.24
CA VAL A 412 -0.36 21.25 0.08
C VAL A 412 -0.09 22.09 -1.15
N SER A 413 0.67 21.51 -2.09
CA SER A 413 0.92 22.10 -3.41
C SER A 413 0.08 21.46 -4.52
N ALA A 414 -0.70 20.43 -4.20
CA ALA A 414 -1.72 19.89 -5.09
C ALA A 414 -2.97 20.78 -5.13
N VAL A 415 -3.74 20.69 -6.22
CA VAL A 415 -5.03 21.38 -6.34
C VAL A 415 -6.06 20.68 -5.45
N ILE A 416 -6.73 21.41 -4.57
CA ILE A 416 -7.94 20.91 -3.89
C ILE A 416 -9.14 21.24 -4.79
N ALA A 417 -9.97 20.23 -5.08
CA ALA A 417 -11.10 20.32 -5.99
C ALA A 417 -12.36 19.68 -5.42
N ASN A 418 -13.52 20.19 -5.86
CA ASN A 418 -14.87 19.79 -5.46
C ASN A 418 -15.15 19.91 -3.94
N GLY A 419 -16.42 20.10 -3.54
CA GLY A 419 -16.79 20.09 -2.12
C GLY A 419 -16.34 21.31 -1.29
N SER A 420 -16.17 21.12 0.01
CA SER A 420 -15.86 22.16 1.01
C SER A 420 -14.74 21.72 1.96
N VAL A 421 -13.91 22.66 2.42
CA VAL A 421 -12.82 22.41 3.39
C VAL A 421 -13.21 22.93 4.78
N ASN A 422 -13.14 22.07 5.80
CA ASN A 422 -13.29 22.47 7.21
C ASN A 422 -11.97 22.26 7.95
N LYS A 423 -11.19 23.33 8.12
CA LYS A 423 -9.94 23.31 8.87
C LYS A 423 -10.21 23.35 10.37
N THR A 424 -9.70 22.37 11.10
CA THR A 424 -9.69 22.28 12.56
C THR A 424 -8.28 21.95 13.06
N GLY A 425 -8.10 21.82 14.38
CA GLY A 425 -6.80 21.61 15.00
C GLY A 425 -5.95 22.90 15.02
N LEU A 426 -5.01 22.97 15.97
CA LEU A 426 -4.25 24.20 16.24
C LEU A 426 -3.11 24.48 15.26
N GLY A 427 -2.71 23.48 14.47
CA GLY A 427 -1.59 23.57 13.54
C GLY A 427 -1.89 24.39 12.29
N THR A 428 -0.85 24.63 11.50
CA THR A 428 -0.88 25.41 10.26
C THR A 428 -1.02 24.51 9.04
N MET A 429 -2.06 24.75 8.23
CA MET A 429 -2.21 24.19 6.89
C MET A 429 -1.82 25.26 5.86
N ARG A 430 -0.86 24.98 4.98
CA ARG A 430 -0.51 25.84 3.85
C ARG A 430 -1.04 25.24 2.54
N VAL A 431 -1.64 26.07 1.70
CA VAL A 431 -2.02 25.72 0.33
C VAL A 431 -1.36 26.70 -0.65
N THR A 432 -0.85 26.20 -1.77
CA THR A 432 -0.11 27.04 -2.74
C THR A 432 -0.63 26.97 -4.18
N ALA A 433 -1.50 26.01 -4.50
CA ALA A 433 -2.09 25.86 -5.83
C ALA A 433 -3.37 26.69 -6.00
N ASP A 434 -3.78 26.92 -7.25
CA ASP A 434 -5.13 27.41 -7.57
C ASP A 434 -6.16 26.33 -7.24
N ASN A 435 -6.88 26.51 -6.14
CA ASN A 435 -7.89 25.57 -5.65
C ASN A 435 -9.25 25.85 -6.30
N THR A 436 -9.91 24.77 -6.72
CA THR A 436 -11.11 24.81 -7.58
C THR A 436 -12.33 24.16 -6.94
N TYR A 437 -12.26 23.74 -5.67
CA TYR A 437 -13.47 23.41 -4.91
C TYR A 437 -14.38 24.65 -4.84
N ALA A 438 -15.69 24.43 -4.88
CA ALA A 438 -16.70 25.49 -5.01
C ALA A 438 -17.50 25.72 -3.71
N GLY A 439 -17.30 24.87 -2.71
CA GLY A 439 -17.93 24.97 -1.40
C GLY A 439 -17.11 25.82 -0.41
N SER A 440 -17.64 26.06 0.78
CA SER A 440 -16.99 26.96 1.73
C SER A 440 -15.64 26.46 2.24
N THR A 441 -14.74 27.40 2.56
CA THR A 441 -13.58 27.17 3.43
C THR A 441 -13.94 27.62 4.84
N THR A 442 -14.07 26.71 5.79
CA THR A 442 -14.34 27.03 7.19
C THR A 442 -13.08 26.84 8.03
N VAL A 443 -12.62 27.88 8.73
CA VAL A 443 -11.46 27.85 9.63
C VAL A 443 -11.93 27.93 11.08
N ASN A 444 -11.98 26.77 11.74
CA ASN A 444 -12.46 26.64 13.12
C ASN A 444 -11.34 26.76 14.16
N ALA A 445 -10.10 26.42 13.81
CA ALA A 445 -8.93 26.50 14.68
C ALA A 445 -7.62 26.50 13.88
N GLY A 446 -6.54 26.99 14.51
CA GLY A 446 -5.20 27.05 13.92
C GLY A 446 -5.12 28.02 12.74
N VAL A 447 -4.18 27.79 11.84
CA VAL A 447 -3.96 28.66 10.67
C VAL A 447 -4.30 27.91 9.37
N PHE A 448 -5.08 28.54 8.50
CA PHE A 448 -5.19 28.18 7.09
C PHE A 448 -4.45 29.27 6.29
N ASN A 449 -3.29 28.94 5.73
CA ASN A 449 -2.44 29.84 4.98
C ASN A 449 -2.57 29.58 3.46
N LEU A 450 -3.19 30.51 2.75
CA LEU A 450 -3.14 30.59 1.30
C LEU A 450 -1.85 31.34 0.91
N ALA A 451 -0.76 30.59 0.70
CA ALA A 451 0.58 31.15 0.42
C ALA A 451 0.91 31.24 -1.08
N GLY A 452 -0.09 30.99 -1.92
CA GLY A 452 -0.05 31.00 -3.38
C GLY A 452 -1.37 30.48 -3.94
N GLY A 453 -1.68 30.81 -5.20
CA GLY A 453 -2.92 30.40 -5.86
C GLY A 453 -4.18 31.14 -5.37
N SER A 454 -5.34 30.61 -5.73
CA SER A 454 -6.67 31.20 -5.49
C SER A 454 -7.65 30.21 -4.86
N LEU A 455 -8.69 30.72 -4.18
CA LEU A 455 -9.87 29.96 -3.76
C LEU A 455 -11.06 30.40 -4.62
N GLN A 456 -11.33 29.70 -5.71
CA GLN A 456 -12.31 30.17 -6.70
C GLN A 456 -13.75 29.99 -6.22
N ASN A 457 -14.56 31.06 -6.28
CA ASN A 457 -16.00 31.05 -5.95
C ASN A 457 -16.36 30.57 -4.54
N ASN A 458 -15.42 30.66 -3.59
CA ASN A 458 -15.57 30.10 -2.26
C ASN A 458 -16.05 31.13 -1.23
N ILE A 459 -16.92 30.68 -0.33
CA ILE A 459 -17.25 31.41 0.91
C ILE A 459 -16.19 31.05 1.95
N VAL A 460 -15.48 32.05 2.50
CA VAL A 460 -14.54 31.82 3.60
C VAL A 460 -15.20 32.18 4.92
N ASN A 461 -15.34 31.21 5.81
CA ASN A 461 -15.91 31.34 7.15
C ASN A 461 -14.80 31.19 8.19
N VAL A 462 -14.48 32.24 8.93
CA VAL A 462 -13.45 32.18 9.99
C VAL A 462 -14.15 32.22 11.35
N ALA A 463 -14.28 31.05 11.98
CA ALA A 463 -15.09 30.84 13.18
C ALA A 463 -14.26 30.78 14.49
N GLY A 464 -12.97 30.42 14.41
CA GLY A 464 -12.13 30.30 15.60
C GLY A 464 -10.62 30.12 15.36
N GLY A 465 -10.18 30.22 14.10
CA GLY A 465 -8.76 30.22 13.75
C GLY A 465 -8.37 31.47 12.96
N THR A 466 -7.27 31.36 12.23
CA THR A 466 -6.73 32.41 11.37
C THR A 466 -6.77 31.97 9.92
N PHE A 467 -7.41 32.76 9.06
CA PHE A 467 -7.17 32.68 7.62
C PHE A 467 -6.07 33.68 7.26
N GLN A 468 -4.97 33.16 6.73
CA GLN A 468 -3.83 33.95 6.30
C GLN A 468 -3.72 33.88 4.78
N HIS A 469 -3.47 35.02 4.15
CA HIS A 469 -3.16 35.10 2.72
C HIS A 469 -1.76 35.70 2.55
N ASP A 470 -0.79 34.84 2.26
CA ASP A 470 0.59 35.20 1.97
C ASP A 470 0.78 35.20 0.44
N ALA A 471 0.21 36.18 -0.26
CA ALA A 471 0.44 36.33 -1.69
C ALA A 471 1.88 36.80 -1.96
N GLY A 472 2.83 35.88 -1.97
CA GLY A 472 4.16 36.12 -2.53
C GLY A 472 4.08 36.26 -4.05
N LEU A 473 4.65 37.35 -4.57
CA LEU A 473 4.93 37.70 -5.97
C LEU A 473 5.81 36.65 -6.70
N ASN A 474 5.41 35.39 -6.76
CA ASN A 474 6.23 34.30 -7.31
C ASN A 474 5.63 33.66 -8.58
N ASN A 475 5.10 34.48 -9.49
CA ASN A 475 5.02 34.10 -10.89
C ASN A 475 5.71 35.19 -11.70
N GLY A 476 6.78 34.86 -12.41
CA GLY A 476 7.73 35.77 -13.10
C GLY A 476 7.17 36.65 -14.22
N THR A 477 5.88 36.97 -14.16
CA THR A 477 5.24 38.07 -14.86
C THR A 477 4.57 38.93 -13.78
N GLU A 478 5.21 40.05 -13.45
CA GLU A 478 4.63 41.14 -12.66
C GLU A 478 3.13 41.29 -12.96
N PRO A 479 2.22 41.10 -11.98
CA PRO A 479 0.85 41.53 -12.16
C PRO A 479 0.91 43.06 -12.23
N THR A 480 0.76 43.62 -13.43
CA THR A 480 0.58 45.04 -13.63
C THR A 480 -0.59 45.52 -12.77
N ALA A 481 -0.27 46.33 -11.75
CA ALA A 481 -1.15 46.97 -10.78
C ALA A 481 -1.78 46.05 -9.70
N GLY A 482 -1.11 46.04 -8.52
CA GLY A 482 -1.69 45.70 -7.22
C GLY A 482 -1.93 44.20 -6.98
N THR A 483 -1.35 43.64 -5.91
CA THR A 483 -1.75 42.33 -5.38
C THR A 483 -3.12 42.47 -4.71
N HIS A 484 -4.18 42.48 -5.51
CA HIS A 484 -5.56 42.51 -5.04
C HIS A 484 -6.04 41.09 -4.74
N LEU A 485 -6.50 40.82 -3.50
CA LEU A 485 -7.51 39.80 -3.31
C LEU A 485 -8.80 40.36 -3.90
N THR A 486 -9.13 39.98 -5.14
CA THR A 486 -10.42 40.29 -5.77
C THR A 486 -11.45 39.28 -5.30
N VAL A 487 -12.44 39.71 -4.52
CA VAL A 487 -13.63 38.90 -4.23
C VAL A 487 -14.53 38.89 -5.46
N ALA A 488 -14.12 38.24 -6.54
CA ALA A 488 -14.90 38.21 -7.77
C ALA A 488 -16.15 37.34 -7.60
N GLY A 489 -17.32 37.86 -7.98
CA GLY A 489 -18.52 37.07 -8.24
C GLY A 489 -19.20 36.44 -7.02
N GLY A 490 -19.87 37.25 -6.19
CA GLY A 490 -20.85 36.75 -5.21
C GLY A 490 -20.31 35.95 -4.01
N ALA A 491 -19.00 35.75 -3.92
CA ALA A 491 -18.35 35.17 -2.74
C ALA A 491 -18.50 36.08 -1.51
N ALA A 492 -18.63 35.47 -0.33
CA ALA A 492 -18.76 36.17 0.95
C ALA A 492 -17.66 35.75 1.91
N TYR A 493 -17.12 36.72 2.66
CA TYR A 493 -16.22 36.45 3.79
C TYR A 493 -16.99 36.70 5.08
N ASN A 494 -17.10 35.68 5.92
CA ASN A 494 -17.79 35.76 7.21
C ASN A 494 -16.76 35.58 8.33
N LEU A 495 -16.55 36.62 9.13
CA LEU A 495 -15.72 36.57 10.33
C LEU A 495 -16.63 36.47 11.56
N ALA A 496 -16.55 35.35 12.27
CA ALA A 496 -17.33 35.06 13.47
C ALA A 496 -16.44 34.49 14.58
N GLY A 497 -15.56 35.31 15.17
CA GLY A 497 -14.71 34.90 16.31
C GLY A 497 -13.23 34.66 16.02
N GLY A 498 -12.79 34.64 14.75
CA GLY A 498 -11.38 34.42 14.36
C GLY A 498 -10.70 35.62 13.69
N GLU A 499 -9.53 35.38 13.09
CA GLU A 499 -8.68 36.41 12.48
C GLU A 499 -8.52 36.23 10.96
N LEU A 500 -8.58 37.34 10.21
CA LEU A 500 -8.18 37.41 8.81
C LEU A 500 -6.92 38.28 8.70
N THR A 501 -5.84 37.70 8.18
CA THR A 501 -4.53 38.38 8.07
C THR A 501 -4.03 38.38 6.63
N PHE A 502 -3.45 39.51 6.22
CA PHE A 502 -2.70 39.65 4.96
C PHE A 502 -1.23 39.85 5.30
N GLY A 503 -0.37 38.93 4.86
CA GLY A 503 1.06 38.98 5.13
C GLY A 503 1.82 39.66 4.00
N ASP A 504 2.47 40.81 4.28
CA ASP A 504 3.76 41.12 3.66
C ASP A 504 4.83 40.76 4.70
N THR A 505 5.53 39.64 4.48
CA THR A 505 6.59 39.20 5.39
C THR A 505 7.91 39.98 5.19
N ALA A 506 7.98 40.90 4.23
CA ALA A 506 9.08 41.85 4.18
C ALA A 506 8.73 43.03 5.09
N ALA A 507 9.57 43.29 6.09
CA ALA A 507 9.53 44.53 6.84
C ALA A 507 9.60 45.72 5.86
N ASN A 508 8.44 46.31 5.54
CA ASN A 508 8.33 47.49 4.71
C ASN A 508 8.95 48.68 5.47
N THR A 509 10.27 48.76 5.42
CA THR A 509 11.04 49.88 5.94
C THR A 509 11.13 51.03 4.95
N GLN A 510 10.36 51.04 3.85
CA GLN A 510 10.25 52.20 2.98
C GLN A 510 9.09 52.12 1.98
N ALA A 511 7.93 52.67 2.34
CA ALA A 511 6.95 53.16 1.38
C ALA A 511 6.60 54.62 1.72
N THR A 512 7.52 55.54 1.41
CA THR A 512 7.26 56.99 1.43
C THR A 512 6.55 57.47 0.16
N GLY A 513 5.63 56.67 -0.40
CA GLY A 513 4.87 57.02 -1.61
C GLY A 513 3.52 56.29 -1.67
N PRO A 514 2.48 56.92 -2.26
CA PRO A 514 1.13 56.34 -2.32
C PRO A 514 1.08 55.27 -3.43
N GLY A 515 1.22 53.99 -3.09
CA GLY A 515 0.99 52.94 -4.09
C GLY A 515 1.46 51.51 -3.82
N THR A 516 1.93 51.13 -2.63
CA THR A 516 2.44 49.75 -2.39
C THR A 516 1.88 49.03 -1.17
N SER A 517 0.70 49.41 -0.69
CA SER A 517 -0.01 48.62 0.33
C SER A 517 -0.78 47.46 -0.31
N SER A 518 -0.79 46.28 0.31
CA SER A 518 -1.73 45.21 -0.02
C SER A 518 -3.16 45.72 0.14
N THR A 519 -3.87 45.88 -0.97
CA THR A 519 -5.25 46.40 -1.00
C THR A 519 -6.27 45.26 -1.12
N MET A 520 -7.22 45.18 -0.19
CA MET A 520 -8.38 44.29 -0.33
C MET A 520 -9.44 44.98 -1.22
N GLN A 521 -9.84 44.32 -2.31
CA GLN A 521 -10.98 44.75 -3.14
C GLN A 521 -12.16 43.80 -2.93
N ILE A 522 -13.23 44.31 -2.31
CA ILE A 522 -14.43 43.54 -1.98
C ILE A 522 -15.52 43.84 -3.01
N ASP A 523 -15.72 42.92 -3.97
CA ASP A 523 -16.84 42.99 -4.93
C ASP A 523 -18.08 42.16 -4.45
N GLY A 524 -18.01 41.56 -3.25
CA GLY A 524 -19.05 40.71 -2.62
C GLY A 524 -19.49 41.17 -1.21
N ALA A 525 -20.20 40.31 -0.47
CA ALA A 525 -20.63 40.63 0.90
C ALA A 525 -19.53 40.30 1.93
N PHE A 526 -19.17 41.27 2.78
CA PHE A 526 -18.26 41.06 3.91
C PHE A 526 -19.04 41.23 5.22
N ASN A 527 -19.21 40.13 5.96
CA ASN A 527 -19.94 40.12 7.22
C ASN A 527 -18.97 39.96 8.39
N PHE A 528 -18.99 40.92 9.31
CA PHE A 528 -18.10 40.94 10.47
C PHE A 528 -18.91 40.92 11.76
N THR A 529 -18.72 39.85 12.55
CA THR A 529 -19.43 39.62 13.81
C THR A 529 -18.44 39.08 14.85
N GLY A 530 -17.68 39.95 15.53
CA GLY A 530 -16.80 39.56 16.64
C GLY A 530 -15.47 38.87 16.29
N GLY A 531 -14.80 39.22 15.19
CA GLY A 531 -13.46 38.74 14.81
C GLY A 531 -12.37 39.81 14.87
N THR A 532 -11.19 39.55 14.29
CA THR A 532 -10.09 40.53 14.08
C THR A 532 -9.71 40.59 12.60
N LEU A 533 -9.50 41.80 12.08
CA LEU A 533 -8.93 42.03 10.74
C LEU A 533 -7.59 42.74 10.91
N SER A 534 -6.50 42.17 10.39
CA SER A 534 -5.14 42.66 10.60
C SER A 534 -4.43 42.94 9.27
N ASN A 535 -3.64 44.03 9.22
CA ASN A 535 -2.78 44.42 8.09
C ASN A 535 -3.48 44.66 6.74
N VAL A 536 -4.58 45.43 6.70
CA VAL A 536 -5.36 45.68 5.47
C VAL A 536 -5.50 47.16 5.13
N SER A 537 -5.26 47.51 3.86
CA SER A 537 -5.78 48.74 3.24
C SER A 537 -7.07 48.39 2.47
N ILE A 538 -8.22 48.91 2.89
CA ILE A 538 -9.52 48.58 2.27
C ILE A 538 -9.84 49.59 1.17
N ILE A 539 -10.11 49.11 -0.05
CA ILE A 539 -10.75 49.90 -1.11
C ILE A 539 -12.12 49.27 -1.35
N ASN A 540 -13.17 49.91 -0.82
CA ASN A 540 -14.53 49.37 -0.86
C ASN A 540 -15.32 49.93 -2.05
N GLN A 541 -16.06 49.07 -2.76
CA GLN A 541 -17.09 49.45 -3.76
C GLN A 541 -18.49 48.87 -3.41
N SER A 542 -18.66 48.27 -2.23
CA SER A 542 -19.87 47.51 -1.83
C SER A 542 -20.31 47.79 -0.37
N THR A 543 -21.41 47.16 0.08
CA THR A 543 -22.00 47.39 1.43
C THR A 543 -21.23 46.67 2.53
N PHE A 544 -20.66 47.42 3.48
CA PHE A 544 -20.03 46.91 4.70
C PHE A 544 -21.04 46.90 5.86
N THR A 545 -21.22 45.75 6.53
CA THR A 545 -22.13 45.63 7.69
C THR A 545 -21.39 45.06 8.90
N GLN A 546 -21.31 45.84 9.99
CA GLN A 546 -20.65 45.45 11.24
C GLN A 546 -21.68 45.22 12.35
N ALA A 547 -21.58 44.09 13.05
CA ALA A 547 -22.36 43.82 14.26
C ALA A 547 -21.43 43.30 15.38
N GLY A 548 -20.76 44.22 16.09
CA GLY A 548 -19.86 43.92 17.21
C GLY A 548 -18.45 43.41 16.83
N GLY A 549 -17.49 43.50 17.76
CA GLY A 549 -16.06 43.16 17.58
C GLY A 549 -15.14 44.37 17.43
N ASP A 550 -13.83 44.18 17.66
CA ASP A 550 -12.81 45.23 17.47
C ASP A 550 -12.38 45.32 16.01
N PHE A 551 -12.50 46.50 15.41
CA PHE A 551 -11.95 46.80 14.09
C PHE A 551 -10.62 47.54 14.26
N VAL A 552 -9.51 46.80 14.21
CA VAL A 552 -8.17 47.35 14.43
C VAL A 552 -7.48 47.58 13.09
N ILE A 553 -7.39 48.83 12.65
CA ILE A 553 -6.51 49.18 11.52
C ILE A 553 -5.12 49.44 12.07
N GLY A 554 -4.19 48.49 11.87
CA GLY A 554 -2.76 48.76 11.99
C GLY A 554 -2.30 49.58 10.79
N VAL A 555 -2.25 50.91 10.91
CA VAL A 555 -1.72 51.81 9.87
C VAL A 555 -0.23 52.08 10.11
N ASP A 556 0.64 51.40 9.37
CA ASP A 556 1.98 51.92 9.05
C ASP A 556 1.88 52.74 7.76
N GLY A 557 1.36 53.96 7.88
CA GLY A 557 1.08 54.86 6.76
C GLY A 557 -0.41 55.25 6.71
N GLY A 558 -0.69 56.54 6.62
CA GLY A 558 -2.00 57.14 6.89
C GLY A 558 -3.22 56.49 6.22
N LEU A 559 -4.35 56.56 6.93
CA LEU A 559 -5.65 56.06 6.51
C LEU A 559 -6.23 56.94 5.37
N ASP A 560 -6.26 56.44 4.14
CA ASP A 560 -6.93 57.10 3.01
C ASP A 560 -8.36 56.58 2.86
N VAL A 561 -9.33 57.25 3.49
CA VAL A 561 -10.75 56.87 3.42
C VAL A 561 -11.43 57.67 2.30
N ASN A 562 -11.46 57.11 1.10
CA ASN A 562 -12.10 57.75 -0.06
C ASN A 562 -13.61 57.45 -0.19
N ASP A 563 -14.22 56.75 0.78
CA ASP A 563 -15.65 56.44 0.78
C ASP A 563 -16.37 57.01 2.01
N ALA A 564 -17.34 57.89 1.77
CA ALA A 564 -18.19 58.51 2.79
C ALA A 564 -19.08 57.49 3.55
N ALA A 565 -19.24 56.26 3.04
CA ALA A 565 -19.94 55.19 3.73
C ALA A 565 -19.07 54.53 4.83
N LEU A 566 -17.76 54.37 4.60
CA LEU A 566 -16.83 53.80 5.58
C LEU A 566 -16.60 54.76 6.75
N VAL A 567 -16.54 56.07 6.48
CA VAL A 567 -16.42 57.14 7.49
C VAL A 567 -17.66 57.23 8.41
N ARG A 568 -18.82 56.71 7.99
CA ARG A 568 -20.04 56.70 8.83
C ARG A 568 -20.18 55.44 9.69
N ALA A 569 -19.42 54.39 9.39
CA ALA A 569 -19.40 53.13 10.13
C ALA A 569 -18.30 53.10 11.21
N LEU A 570 -17.20 53.82 11.00
CA LEU A 570 -16.23 54.25 12.02
C LEU A 570 -16.83 55.37 12.90
#